data_AF-A0A2I0FPN3-F1
#
_entry.id   AF-A0A2I0FPN3-F1
#
_cell.length_a   1.000
_cell.length_b   1.000
_cell.length_c   1.000
_cell.angle_alpha   90.00
_cell.angle_beta   90.00
_cell.angle_gamma   90.00
#
_symmetry.space_group_name_H-M   'P 1'
#
loop_
_entity.id
_entity.type
_entity.pdbx_description
1 polymer ?
#
loop_
_entity_poly.entity_id
_entity_poly.type
_entity_poly.pdbx_seq_one_letter_code
_entity_poly.pdbx_strand_id
1 'polypeptide(L)'
;MMITNEAKQYIESILEEQNAESLRIYAVAGCCGPQIGLSLDAPEAADEMTDVNGIRMAIAPEAKDAAESLTLDFEEQGEQSGLVMIGAPAGC
;
A
#
# COMPACT_ATOMS: atom_id res chain seq x y z
N MET A 1 -3.28 -5.14 -8.35
CA MET A 1 -3.48 -5.08 -6.90
C MET A 1 -4.93 -5.31 -6.55
N MET A 2 -5.19 -5.80 -5.34
CA MET A 2 -6.53 -5.91 -4.76
C MET A 2 -6.52 -5.26 -3.36
N ILE A 3 -7.60 -4.60 -2.97
CA ILE A 3 -7.77 -4.02 -1.63
C ILE A 3 -9.06 -4.59 -1.05
N THR A 4 -8.98 -5.23 0.12
CA THR A 4 -10.16 -5.74 0.82
C THR A 4 -11.02 -4.59 1.35
N ASN A 5 -12.27 -4.89 1.69
CA ASN A 5 -13.15 -3.85 2.25
C ASN A 5 -12.65 -3.37 3.61
N GLU A 6 -12.11 -4.26 4.44
CA GLU A 6 -11.50 -3.88 5.73
C GLU A 6 -10.32 -2.92 5.54
N ALA A 7 -9.39 -3.26 4.63
CA ALA A 7 -8.26 -2.39 4.30
C ALA A 7 -8.72 -1.04 3.78
N LYS A 8 -9.73 -1.03 2.90
CA LYS A 8 -10.31 0.21 2.37
C LYS A 8 -10.77 1.13 3.51
N GLN A 9 -11.62 0.63 4.42
CA GLN A 9 -12.18 1.44 5.51
C GLN A 9 -11.10 2.02 6.41
N TYR A 10 -10.06 1.22 6.70
CA TYR A 10 -8.93 1.69 7.49
C TYR A 10 -8.12 2.75 6.74
N ILE A 11 -7.83 2.53 5.45
CA ILE A 11 -7.11 3.49 4.61
C ILE A 11 -7.86 4.82 4.50
N GLU A 12 -9.17 4.80 4.29
CA GLU A 12 -9.99 6.03 4.28
C GLU A 12 -9.86 6.79 5.60
N SER A 13 -9.99 6.07 6.72
CA SER A 13 -9.88 6.66 8.06
C SER A 13 -8.52 7.33 8.27
N ILE A 14 -7.41 6.64 7.97
CA ILE A 14 -6.08 7.21 8.19
C ILE A 14 -5.77 8.37 7.21
N LEU A 15 -6.29 8.33 5.98
CA LEU A 15 -6.12 9.41 5.02
C LEU A 15 -6.84 10.67 5.50
N GLU A 16 -8.07 10.52 6.01
CA GLU A 16 -8.82 11.63 6.62
C GLU A 16 -8.13 12.16 7.88
N GLU A 17 -7.68 11.28 8.78
CA GLU A 17 -6.98 11.65 10.01
C GLU A 17 -5.67 12.41 9.72
N GLN A 18 -4.89 11.93 8.75
CA GLN A 18 -3.59 12.51 8.39
C GLN A 18 -3.71 13.64 7.36
N ASN A 19 -4.92 13.94 6.88
CA ASN A 19 -5.17 14.89 5.78
C ASN A 19 -4.32 14.57 4.53
N ALA A 20 -4.13 13.28 4.26
CA ALA A 20 -3.40 12.79 3.11
C ALA A 20 -4.36 12.58 1.93
N GLU A 21 -3.93 12.97 0.73
CA GLU A 21 -4.77 12.84 -0.49
C GLU A 21 -4.77 11.43 -1.08
N SER A 22 -3.74 10.64 -0.79
CA SER A 22 -3.56 9.29 -1.35
C SER A 22 -2.57 8.48 -0.52
N LEU A 23 -2.70 7.16 -0.59
CA LEU A 23 -1.74 6.25 0.01
C LEU A 23 -0.68 5.86 -1.05
N ARG A 24 0.59 6.05 -0.72
CA ARG A 24 1.74 5.83 -1.58
C ARG A 24 2.36 4.45 -1.35
N ILE A 25 2.59 3.72 -2.44
CA ILE A 25 3.29 2.43 -2.45
C ILE A 25 4.62 2.62 -3.15
N TYR A 26 5.70 2.23 -2.49
CA TYR A 26 7.04 2.29 -3.04
C TYR A 26 7.81 1.00 -2.75
N ALA A 27 8.82 0.70 -3.55
CA ALA A 27 9.73 -0.40 -3.28
C ALA A 27 10.98 0.16 -2.61
N VAL A 28 11.61 -0.66 -1.79
CA VAL A 28 12.90 -0.36 -1.17
C VAL A 28 13.80 -1.54 -1.46
N ALA A 29 15.03 -1.28 -1.88
CA ALA A 29 16.01 -2.33 -2.08
C ALA A 29 16.31 -3.02 -0.73
N GLY A 30 15.79 -4.23 -0.55
CA GLY A 30 16.12 -5.10 0.57
C GLY A 30 17.24 -6.07 0.22
N CYS A 31 17.90 -6.61 1.26
CA CYS A 31 18.94 -7.62 1.12
C CYS A 31 18.43 -8.91 0.41
N CYS A 32 17.15 -9.23 0.58
CA CYS A 32 16.50 -10.43 0.04
C CYS A 32 15.46 -10.13 -1.06
N GLY A 33 15.58 -8.98 -1.74
CA GLY A 33 14.63 -8.54 -2.76
C GLY A 33 13.95 -7.21 -2.40
N PRO A 34 13.18 -6.63 -3.35
CA PRO A 34 12.49 -5.37 -3.12
C PRO A 34 11.45 -5.55 -2.02
N GLN A 35 11.59 -4.79 -0.94
CA GLN A 35 10.59 -4.68 0.11
C GLN A 35 9.59 -3.60 -0.27
N ILE A 36 8.32 -3.93 -0.25
CA ILE A 36 7.26 -2.95 -0.53
C ILE A 36 6.97 -2.19 0.76
N GLY A 37 6.96 -0.87 0.67
CA GLY A 37 6.62 0.07 1.72
C GLY A 37 5.35 0.84 1.39
N LEU A 38 4.67 1.30 2.43
CA LEU A 38 3.49 2.14 2.36
C LEU A 38 3.79 3.46 3.08
N SER A 39 3.40 4.58 2.48
CA SER A 39 3.46 5.89 3.12
C SER A 39 2.22 6.72 2.79
N LEU A 40 1.89 7.68 3.66
CA LEU A 40 0.83 8.66 3.45
C LEU A 40 1.35 9.97 2.85
N ASP A 41 2.61 9.98 2.42
CA ASP A 41 3.23 11.13 1.76
C ASP A 41 2.56 11.46 0.43
N ALA A 42 2.74 12.71 0.00
CA ALA A 42 2.31 13.15 -1.31
C ALA A 42 2.95 12.29 -2.42
N PRO A 43 2.22 12.02 -3.52
CA PRO A 43 2.75 11.32 -4.68
C PRO A 43 3.98 12.04 -5.25
N GLU A 44 5.00 11.27 -5.63
CA GLU A 44 6.13 11.79 -6.39
C GLU A 44 5.78 11.95 -7.87
N ALA A 45 6.52 12.80 -8.59
CA ALA A 45 6.26 13.10 -10.00
C ALA A 45 6.35 11.88 -10.93
N ALA A 46 7.05 10.83 -10.51
CA ALA A 46 7.17 9.57 -11.24
C ALA A 46 6.13 8.53 -10.83
N ASP A 47 5.37 8.77 -9.75
CA ASP A 47 4.37 7.82 -9.26
C ASP A 47 3.14 7.83 -10.17
N GLU A 48 2.58 6.65 -10.38
CA GLU A 48 1.34 6.47 -11.12
C GLU A 48 0.15 6.55 -10.15
N MET A 49 -0.68 7.58 -10.33
CA MET A 49 -1.93 7.70 -9.60
C MET A 49 -2.96 6.73 -10.18
N THR A 50 -3.46 5.84 -9.34
CA THR A 50 -4.51 4.88 -9.69
C THR A 50 -5.62 4.90 -8.65
N ASP A 51 -6.84 4.62 -9.08
CA ASP A 51 -7.97 4.40 -8.18
C ASP A 51 -8.19 2.91 -8.02
N VAL A 52 -8.07 2.43 -6.78
CA VAL A 52 -8.27 1.02 -6.46
C VAL A 52 -9.33 0.94 -5.37
N ASN A 53 -10.47 0.32 -5.70
CA ASN A 53 -11.60 0.19 -4.80
C ASN A 53 -12.13 1.55 -4.27
N GLY A 54 -11.97 2.64 -5.05
CA GLY A 54 -12.35 4.00 -4.65
C GLY A 54 -11.30 4.75 -3.82
N ILE A 55 -10.11 4.17 -3.64
CA ILE A 55 -8.98 4.77 -2.93
C ILE A 55 -7.94 5.24 -3.93
N ARG A 56 -7.54 6.52 -3.80
CA ARG A 56 -6.40 7.03 -4.56
C ARG A 56 -5.11 6.44 -4.02
N MET A 57 -4.40 5.76 -4.91
CA MET A 57 -3.12 5.15 -4.64
C MET A 57 -2.07 5.75 -5.55
N ALA A 58 -0.92 6.11 -4.97
CA ALA A 58 0.25 6.55 -5.71
C ALA A 58 1.23 5.38 -5.78
N ILE A 59 1.43 4.79 -6.95
CA ILE A 59 2.29 3.62 -7.10
C ILE A 59 3.60 4.05 -7.76
N ALA A 60 4.70 3.91 -7.03
CA ALA A 60 6.02 4.14 -7.58
C ALA A 60 6.31 3.13 -8.71
N PRO A 61 6.99 3.55 -9.79
CA PRO A 61 7.22 2.70 -10.95
C PRO A 61 7.99 1.41 -10.61
N GLU A 62 8.87 1.48 -9.60
CA GLU A 62 9.61 0.34 -9.05
C GLU A 62 8.73 -0.68 -8.29
N ALA A 63 7.61 -0.23 -7.73
CA ALA A 63 6.65 -1.08 -7.01
C ALA A 63 5.52 -1.58 -7.91
N LYS A 64 5.41 -1.09 -9.16
CA LYS A 64 4.26 -1.33 -10.04
C LYS A 64 4.02 -2.81 -10.31
N ASP A 65 5.05 -3.55 -10.75
CA ASP A 65 4.97 -5.00 -10.98
C ASP A 65 4.56 -5.77 -9.72
N ALA A 66 5.15 -5.43 -8.57
CA ALA A 66 4.79 -6.07 -7.30
C ALA A 66 3.34 -5.75 -6.95
N ALA A 67 2.94 -4.48 -7.00
CA ALA A 67 1.60 -3.99 -6.72
C ALA A 67 0.54 -4.71 -7.56
N GLU A 68 0.78 -5.02 -8.83
CA GLU A 68 -0.18 -5.76 -9.66
C GLU A 68 -0.59 -7.11 -9.03
N SER A 69 0.37 -7.82 -8.43
CA SER A 69 0.16 -9.10 -7.75
C SER A 69 -0.16 -9.02 -6.24
N LEU A 70 -0.03 -7.83 -5.64
CA LEU A 70 -0.27 -7.61 -4.22
C LEU A 70 -1.75 -7.49 -3.87
N THR A 71 -2.10 -8.02 -2.70
CA THR A 71 -3.37 -7.75 -2.03
C THR A 71 -3.10 -6.99 -0.73
N LEU A 72 -3.68 -5.80 -0.60
CA LEU A 72 -3.73 -5.08 0.67
C LEU A 72 -4.93 -5.57 1.46
N ASP A 73 -4.63 -6.03 2.68
CA ASP A 73 -5.63 -6.43 3.65
C ASP A 73 -5.40 -5.70 4.97
N PHE A 74 -6.38 -5.74 5.85
CA PHE A 74 -6.28 -5.20 7.19
C PHE A 74 -6.58 -6.29 8.19
N GLU A 75 -5.59 -6.61 9.02
CA GLU A 75 -5.74 -7.59 10.08
C GLU A 75 -5.73 -6.90 11.43
N GLU A 76 -6.76 -7.17 12.23
CA GLU A 76 -6.76 -6.89 13.67
C GLU A 76 -6.40 -8.19 14.40
N GLN A 77 -5.10 -8.44 14.61
CA GLN A 77 -4.64 -9.53 15.46
C GLN A 77 -4.38 -9.02 16.88
N GLY A 78 -5.43 -9.09 17.71
CA GLY A 78 -5.34 -8.79 19.13
C GLY A 78 -5.05 -7.32 19.41
N GLU A 79 -3.88 -7.02 19.98
CA GLU A 79 -3.45 -5.65 20.30
C GLU A 79 -2.80 -4.93 19.11
N GLN A 80 -2.56 -5.63 18.00
CA GLN A 80 -1.92 -5.09 16.81
C GLN A 80 -2.92 -5.09 15.65
N SER A 81 -3.41 -3.91 15.31
CA SER A 81 -4.18 -3.65 14.10
C SER A 81 -3.29 -2.95 13.07
N GLY A 82 -3.31 -3.44 11.83
CA GLY A 82 -2.45 -2.87 10.79
C GLY A 82 -2.74 -3.39 9.39
N LEU A 83 -2.26 -2.64 8.41
CA LEU A 83 -2.29 -3.04 7.01
C LEU A 83 -1.25 -4.13 6.77
N VAL A 84 -1.70 -5.20 6.12
CA VAL A 84 -0.85 -6.32 5.71
C VAL A 84 -0.84 -6.44 4.19
N MET A 85 0.31 -6.83 3.65
CA MET A 85 0.52 -7.04 2.22
C MET A 85 0.63 -8.54 1.94
N ILE A 86 -0.41 -9.09 1.32
CA ILE A 86 -0.49 -10.50 0.96
C ILE A 86 -0.01 -10.67 -0.49
N GLY A 87 0.85 -11.65 -0.72
CA GLY A 87 1.41 -11.94 -2.05
C GLY A 87 2.69 -11.17 -2.38
N ALA A 88 3.22 -10.38 -1.44
CA ALA A 88 4.57 -9.82 -1.58
C ALA A 88 5.56 -10.97 -1.72
N PRO A 89 6.55 -10.90 -2.64
CA PRO A 89 7.56 -11.94 -2.75
C PRO A 89 8.25 -12.07 -1.39
N ALA A 90 8.00 -13.19 -0.71
CA ALA A 90 8.66 -13.54 0.54
C ALA A 90 10.14 -13.83 0.21
N GLY A 91 10.97 -12.81 0.31
CA GLY A 91 12.40 -12.93 0.15
C GLY A 91 13.02 -13.69 1.33
N CYS A 92 13.26 -14.99 1.11
CA CYS A 92 14.03 -15.95 1.91
C CYS A 92 13.60 -16.24 3.36
#